data_AF-F6RWP7-F1
#
_entry.id   AF-F6RWP7-F1
#
_cell.length_a   1.000
_cell.length_b   1.000
_cell.length_c   1.000
_cell.angle_alpha   90.00
_cell.angle_beta   90.00
_cell.angle_gamma   90.00
#
_symmetry.space_group_name_H-M   'P 1'
#
loop_
_entity.id
_entity.type
_entity.pdbx_description
1 polymer ?
#
loop_
_entity_poly.entity_id
_entity_poly.type
_entity_poly.pdbx_seq_one_letter_code
_entity_poly.pdbx_strand_id
1 'polypeptide(L)'
;MKLFAFFPCFFLYLVAAKQTPRSNCCRRLPHTYNIGYDITGRPLQLDVGRCSASCENSDVLRSSSYISVLARIRERKDNSAESLTCRTHTHHRGECQPSVVHVEAVAFDRGPKYYDVIDECSCRKTPKRCERIPKMKRFFAGTGFEATVDVGQCAGGCRKEKSGKGCRPTRTASRPILGPNGMITVHTIAECNCQPTCYRQHFNVAVTERAENKSTGEYTFRTKVIDVGRCVGTCGPIERCVVRSNKRNQHTGDTKCLMSLETADVTCAPTRVNDITYVGRSGEVEHVAQIRRCGCT
;
A
#
# COMPACT_ATOMS: atom_id res chain seq x y z
N MET A 1 37.44 57.79 48.38
CA MET A 1 37.29 56.46 49.02
C MET A 1 35.81 56.16 49.16
N LYS A 2 35.42 54.91 48.88
CA LYS A 2 34.06 54.31 48.89
C LYS A 2 33.19 54.69 47.67
N LEU A 3 32.46 53.79 47.03
CA LEU A 3 32.52 52.33 46.84
C LEU A 3 31.53 52.08 45.68
N PHE A 4 31.94 51.43 44.59
CA PHE A 4 31.05 51.09 43.48
C PHE A 4 30.04 50.02 43.94
N ALA A 5 28.75 50.33 43.88
CA ALA A 5 27.68 49.35 44.10
C ALA A 5 27.36 48.65 42.78
N PHE A 6 27.65 47.34 42.75
CA PHE A 6 27.28 46.37 41.73
C PHE A 6 25.76 46.26 41.60
N PHE A 7 25.24 46.45 40.37
CA PHE A 7 23.95 45.91 39.94
C PHE A 7 24.24 44.84 38.87
N PRO A 8 24.04 43.54 39.13
CA PRO A 8 24.13 42.54 38.07
C PRO A 8 22.81 42.50 37.31
N CYS A 9 22.89 42.71 35.99
CA CYS A 9 21.86 42.33 35.04
C CYS A 9 21.61 40.82 35.16
N PHE A 10 20.46 40.44 35.74
CA PHE A 10 19.92 39.09 35.60
C PHE A 10 19.46 38.89 34.15
N PHE A 11 20.34 38.30 33.33
CA PHE A 11 19.95 37.65 32.08
C PHE A 11 19.12 36.41 32.43
N LEU A 12 17.79 36.56 32.38
CA LEU A 12 16.86 35.45 32.35
C LEU A 12 17.02 34.73 31.00
N TYR A 13 17.87 33.70 30.98
CA TYR A 13 17.85 32.69 29.93
C TYR A 13 16.48 31.98 29.99
N LEU A 14 15.57 32.36 29.09
CA LEU A 14 14.44 31.51 28.72
C LEU A 14 15.00 30.27 28.04
N VAL A 15 15.27 29.23 28.83
CA VAL A 15 15.41 27.87 28.31
C VAL A 15 14.05 27.51 27.71
N ALA A 16 13.94 27.58 26.39
CA ALA A 16 12.83 27.01 25.67
C ALA A 16 12.80 25.51 26.02
N ALA A 17 11.86 25.13 26.88
CA ALA A 17 11.57 23.74 27.13
C ALA A 17 11.21 23.11 25.78
N LYS A 18 12.11 22.28 25.25
CA LYS A 18 11.80 21.34 24.17
C LYS A 18 10.58 20.58 24.62
N GLN A 19 9.44 20.83 23.98
CA GLN A 19 8.28 19.95 24.09
C GLN A 19 8.75 18.58 23.61
N THR A 20 9.04 17.69 24.56
CA THR A 20 9.23 16.28 24.28
C THR A 20 7.87 15.77 23.78
N PRO A 21 7.79 15.17 22.58
CA PRO A 21 6.53 14.63 22.09
C PRO A 21 6.08 13.52 23.05
N ARG A 22 4.91 13.75 23.68
CA ARG A 22 4.31 12.84 24.65
C ARG A 22 4.00 11.49 23.99
N SER A 23 4.59 10.42 24.53
CA SER A 23 4.32 8.98 24.34
C SER A 23 3.62 8.60 23.02
N ASN A 24 4.42 8.23 22.01
CA ASN A 24 3.92 7.66 20.76
C ASN A 24 3.23 6.31 21.04
N CYS A 25 1.90 6.32 21.04
CA CYS A 25 1.06 5.12 21.14
C CYS A 25 1.31 4.08 20.04
N CYS A 26 2.10 4.38 19.00
CA CYS A 26 2.41 3.48 17.92
C CYS A 26 3.92 3.38 17.80
N ARG A 27 4.44 2.17 17.97
CA ARG A 27 5.87 1.90 17.90
C ARG A 27 6.15 0.65 17.10
N ARG A 28 7.35 0.60 16.52
CA ARG A 28 7.91 -0.60 15.91
C ARG A 28 8.29 -1.59 17.01
N LEU A 29 7.83 -2.83 16.87
CA LEU A 29 8.31 -3.97 17.64
C LEU A 29 9.12 -4.88 16.72
N PRO A 30 10.15 -5.58 17.23
CA PRO A 30 10.86 -6.57 16.44
C PRO A 30 9.90 -7.69 16.02
N HIS A 31 10.03 -8.12 14.77
CA HIS A 31 9.31 -9.25 14.20
C HIS A 31 10.24 -9.94 13.20
N THR A 32 10.90 -10.98 13.70
CA THR A 32 11.85 -11.79 12.93
C THR A 32 11.15 -12.98 12.30
N TYR A 33 11.38 -13.21 11.01
CA TYR A 33 11.01 -14.46 10.35
C TYR A 33 12.19 -15.10 9.63
N ASN A 34 12.12 -16.42 9.45
CA ASN A 34 13.13 -17.19 8.76
C ASN A 34 13.04 -16.92 7.25
N ILE A 35 14.12 -16.43 6.66
CA ILE A 35 14.23 -16.09 5.23
C ILE A 35 15.02 -17.13 4.42
N GLY A 36 15.58 -18.15 5.07
CA GLY A 36 16.32 -19.23 4.43
C GLY A 36 17.31 -19.90 5.36
N TYR A 37 18.22 -20.68 4.79
CA TYR A 37 19.31 -21.31 5.53
C TYR A 37 20.64 -20.90 4.91
N ASP A 38 21.67 -20.73 5.76
CA ASP A 38 23.03 -20.54 5.29
C ASP A 38 23.64 -21.86 4.77
N ILE A 39 24.87 -21.78 4.26
CA ILE A 39 25.62 -22.96 3.78
C ILE A 39 25.91 -24.00 4.87
N THR A 40 25.75 -23.63 6.15
CA THR A 40 25.91 -24.52 7.31
C THR A 40 24.58 -25.11 7.79
N GLY A 41 23.47 -24.78 7.12
CA GLY A 41 22.12 -25.23 7.49
C GLY A 41 21.50 -24.46 8.65
N ARG A 42 22.06 -23.32 9.07
CA ARG A 42 21.48 -22.47 10.12
C ARG A 42 20.44 -21.51 9.53
N PRO A 43 19.33 -21.26 10.24
CA PRO A 43 18.29 -20.37 9.75
C PRO A 43 18.79 -18.92 9.71
N LEU A 44 18.66 -18.28 8.55
CA LEU A 44 18.88 -16.86 8.38
C LEU A 44 17.61 -16.12 8.81
N GLN A 45 17.72 -15.27 9.83
CA GLN A 45 16.59 -14.51 10.38
C GLN A 45 16.72 -13.04 10.01
N LEU A 46 15.60 -12.43 9.62
CA LEU A 46 15.53 -11.00 9.34
C LEU A 46 14.44 -10.35 10.18
N ASP A 47 14.79 -9.30 10.92
CA ASP A 47 13.84 -8.45 11.63
C ASP A 47 13.20 -7.45 10.67
N VAL A 48 12.02 -7.79 10.18
CA VAL A 48 11.22 -6.88 9.35
C VAL A 48 10.44 -5.87 10.18
N GLY A 49 10.26 -6.16 11.47
CA GLY A 49 9.48 -5.36 12.39
C GLY A 49 7.97 -5.50 12.16
N ARG A 50 7.21 -5.05 13.15
CA ARG A 50 5.76 -4.85 13.07
C ARG A 50 5.38 -3.58 13.82
N CYS A 51 4.35 -2.89 13.35
CA CYS A 51 3.79 -1.77 14.09
C CYS A 51 2.78 -2.27 15.12
N SER A 52 2.90 -1.79 16.36
CA SER A 52 1.99 -2.14 17.45
C SER A 52 1.53 -0.87 18.17
N ALA A 53 0.23 -0.83 18.45
CA ALA A 53 -0.36 0.20 19.28
C ALA A 53 -0.10 -0.15 20.76
N SER A 54 0.80 0.60 21.39
CA SER A 54 1.13 0.47 22.81
C SER A 54 1.16 1.88 23.40
N CYS A 55 0.02 2.32 23.93
CA CYS A 55 -0.05 3.48 24.80
C CYS A 55 0.27 3.00 26.22
N GLU A 56 1.35 3.47 26.83
CA GLU A 56 1.43 3.42 28.29
C GLU A 56 0.28 4.28 28.83
N ASN A 57 -0.72 3.64 29.43
CA ASN A 57 -1.72 4.36 30.21
C ASN A 57 -0.98 5.07 31.33
N SER A 58 -0.85 6.39 31.26
CA SER A 58 -0.53 7.22 32.41
C SER A 58 -1.73 7.31 33.36
N ASP A 59 -2.29 6.15 33.74
CA ASP A 59 -3.33 5.98 34.75
C ASP A 59 -2.89 4.93 35.79
N VAL A 60 -1.61 4.96 36.18
CA VAL A 60 -1.12 4.21 37.36
C VAL A 60 -0.63 5.19 38.41
N LEU A 61 -1.53 6.09 38.83
CA LEU A 61 -1.47 6.70 40.16
C LEU A 61 -2.91 6.97 40.64
N ARG A 62 -3.69 5.91 40.92
CA ARG A 62 -4.66 5.93 42.01
C ARG A 62 -5.24 4.54 42.35
N SER A 63 -5.11 4.21 43.63
CA SER A 63 -5.67 3.07 44.37
C SER A 63 -5.12 1.68 44.00
N SER A 64 -4.15 1.18 44.75
CA SER A 64 -4.32 0.54 46.08
C SER A 64 -4.93 -0.86 45.98
N SER A 65 -4.05 -1.83 46.22
CA SER A 65 -4.25 -3.11 46.92
C SER A 65 -5.25 -4.14 46.37
N TYR A 66 -4.73 -5.37 46.17
CA TYR A 66 -5.42 -6.67 46.32
C TYR A 66 -5.97 -7.45 45.11
N ILE A 67 -5.61 -7.14 43.85
CA ILE A 67 -5.98 -8.02 42.71
C ILE A 67 -4.78 -8.26 41.79
N SER A 68 -3.86 -9.14 42.19
CA SER A 68 -2.66 -9.50 41.38
C SER A 68 -2.48 -11.00 41.12
N VAL A 69 -3.52 -11.84 41.31
CA VAL A 69 -3.41 -13.29 41.00
C VAL A 69 -4.51 -13.82 40.06
N LEU A 70 -5.71 -13.22 40.05
CA LEU A 70 -6.81 -13.69 39.17
C LEU A 70 -6.80 -13.11 37.75
N ALA A 71 -5.98 -12.10 37.46
CA ALA A 71 -5.86 -11.54 36.10
C ALA A 71 -4.95 -12.38 35.18
N ARG A 72 -4.15 -13.32 35.73
CA ARG A 72 -3.18 -14.13 34.97
C ARG A 72 -3.74 -15.47 34.44
N ILE A 73 -5.00 -15.82 34.75
CA ILE A 73 -5.60 -17.10 34.33
C ILE A 73 -6.53 -16.96 33.10
N ARG A 74 -6.71 -15.75 32.56
CA ARG A 74 -7.49 -15.52 31.32
C ARG A 74 -6.63 -15.36 30.05
N GLU A 75 -5.39 -15.83 30.05
CA GLU A 75 -4.51 -15.82 28.86
C GLU A 75 -4.56 -17.11 28.03
N ARG A 76 -5.71 -17.81 28.01
CA ARG A 76 -5.91 -18.97 27.13
C ARG A 76 -7.29 -19.01 26.50
N LYS A 77 -7.44 -18.20 25.45
CA LYS A 77 -8.31 -18.33 24.26
C LYS A 77 -8.75 -16.93 23.86
N ASP A 78 -8.11 -16.36 22.85
CA ASP A 78 -8.75 -16.26 21.53
C ASP A 78 -7.85 -15.47 20.57
N ASN A 79 -7.64 -16.09 19.41
CA ASN A 79 -7.21 -15.43 18.19
C ASN A 79 -8.22 -14.32 17.85
N SER A 80 -7.98 -13.09 18.30
CA SER A 80 -8.65 -11.92 17.75
C SER A 80 -7.66 -10.77 17.72
N ALA A 81 -7.63 -10.09 16.57
CA ALA A 81 -6.75 -8.97 16.28
C ALA A 81 -6.72 -7.99 17.45
N GLU A 82 -5.62 -8.01 18.22
CA GLU A 82 -5.29 -6.98 19.18
C GLU A 82 -5.38 -5.65 18.44
N SER A 83 -6.34 -4.82 18.87
CA SER A 83 -6.76 -3.64 18.12
C SER A 83 -5.55 -2.74 17.85
N LEU A 84 -5.06 -2.71 16.60
CA LEU A 84 -4.01 -1.81 16.07
C LEU A 84 -4.42 -0.32 16.14
N THR A 85 -5.42 0.02 16.95
CA THR A 85 -5.99 1.35 17.03
C THR A 85 -5.21 2.21 18.00
N CYS A 86 -4.71 3.32 17.48
CA CYS A 86 -4.17 4.38 18.32
C CYS A 86 -5.31 5.16 18.95
N ARG A 87 -5.26 5.32 20.27
CA ARG A 87 -6.01 6.35 20.99
C ARG A 87 -5.11 7.57 21.17
N THR A 88 -5.37 8.61 20.39
CA THR A 88 -4.79 9.93 20.68
C THR A 88 -5.62 10.61 21.76
N HIS A 89 -5.01 11.47 22.61
CA HIS A 89 -5.71 12.23 23.66
C HIS A 89 -6.94 13.01 23.13
N THR A 90 -6.95 13.32 21.83
CA THR A 90 -8.05 13.96 21.11
C THR A 90 -8.97 12.95 20.44
N HIS A 91 -9.57 11.99 21.15
CA HIS A 91 -10.68 11.09 20.73
C HIS A 91 -10.69 10.49 19.30
N HIS A 92 -9.59 10.53 18.56
CA HIS A 92 -9.53 10.11 17.17
C HIS A 92 -8.88 8.73 17.10
N ARG A 93 -9.66 7.75 16.63
CA ARG A 93 -9.18 6.42 16.29
C ARG A 93 -8.35 6.53 15.02
N GLY A 94 -7.05 6.29 15.13
CA GLY A 94 -6.14 6.05 14.01
C GLY A 94 -5.72 4.59 13.99
N GLU A 95 -5.17 4.13 12.88
CA GLU A 95 -4.53 2.82 12.80
C GLU A 95 -3.00 3.00 12.91
N CYS A 96 -2.37 2.15 13.70
CA CYS A 96 -0.92 2.10 13.83
C CYS A 96 -0.33 1.39 12.60
N GLN A 97 0.34 2.16 11.75
CA GLN A 97 0.86 1.69 10.47
C GLN A 97 2.31 2.16 10.25
N PRO A 98 3.09 1.46 9.39
CA PRO A 98 4.43 1.91 9.03
C PRO A 98 4.42 3.31 8.42
N SER A 99 5.24 4.22 8.95
CA SER A 99 5.45 5.56 8.36
C SER A 99 6.60 5.56 7.37
N VAL A 100 7.69 4.87 7.74
CA VAL A 100 8.93 4.78 6.97
C VAL A 100 9.31 3.31 6.89
N VAL A 101 9.59 2.87 5.67
CA VAL A 101 10.13 1.53 5.39
C VAL A 101 11.38 1.68 4.54
N HIS A 102 12.36 0.82 4.73
CA HIS A 102 13.50 0.72 3.83
C HIS A 102 13.57 -0.63 3.14
N VAL A 103 14.29 -0.67 2.02
CA VAL A 103 14.58 -1.90 1.30
C VAL A 103 15.89 -2.47 1.81
N GLU A 104 15.81 -3.62 2.46
CA GLU A 104 16.96 -4.43 2.86
C GLU A 104 17.29 -5.44 1.78
N ALA A 105 18.54 -5.46 1.32
CA ALA A 105 19.03 -6.42 0.33
C ALA A 105 19.80 -7.53 1.03
N VAL A 106 19.29 -8.76 0.96
CA VAL A 106 19.93 -9.94 1.54
C VAL A 106 20.49 -10.80 0.42
N ALA A 107 21.79 -11.10 0.48
CA ALA A 107 22.45 -11.93 -0.52
C ALA A 107 22.08 -13.42 -0.34
N PHE A 108 21.58 -14.04 -1.41
CA PHE A 108 21.40 -15.48 -1.52
C PHE A 108 22.25 -16.05 -2.67
N ASP A 109 22.39 -17.37 -2.70
CA ASP A 109 23.07 -18.14 -3.75
C ASP A 109 22.55 -17.82 -5.15
N ARG A 110 21.23 -17.62 -5.30
CA ARG A 110 20.57 -17.27 -6.57
C ARG A 110 20.47 -15.76 -6.82
N GLY A 111 21.21 -14.96 -6.06
CA GLY A 111 21.20 -13.50 -6.13
C GLY A 111 20.49 -12.83 -4.95
N PRO A 112 20.58 -11.50 -4.86
CA PRO A 112 20.00 -10.75 -3.75
C PRO A 112 18.47 -10.80 -3.77
N LYS A 113 17.86 -10.97 -2.60
CA LYS A 113 16.43 -10.75 -2.38
C LYS A 113 16.23 -9.46 -1.60
N TYR A 114 15.13 -8.78 -1.88
CA TYR A 114 14.82 -7.47 -1.32
C TYR A 114 13.60 -7.56 -0.40
N TYR A 115 13.71 -7.00 0.80
CA TYR A 115 12.68 -7.03 1.83
C TYR A 115 12.33 -5.61 2.29
N ASP A 116 11.04 -5.36 2.53
CA ASP A 116 10.57 -4.10 3.09
C ASP A 116 10.65 -4.18 4.61
N VAL A 117 11.67 -3.57 5.20
CA VAL A 117 11.87 -3.49 6.64
C VAL A 117 11.24 -2.19 7.15
N ILE A 118 10.49 -2.29 8.25
CA ILE A 118 9.87 -1.12 8.88
C ILE A 118 10.94 -0.40 9.68
N ASP A 119 11.11 0.91 9.50
CA ASP A 119 11.95 1.74 10.37
C ASP A 119 11.12 2.37 11.48
N GLU A 120 10.00 2.96 11.09
CA GLU A 120 9.18 3.79 11.96
C GLU A 120 7.69 3.45 11.80
N CYS A 121 6.96 3.63 12.89
CA CYS A 121 5.53 3.46 12.95
C CYS A 121 4.85 4.75 13.40
N SER A 122 3.68 5.04 12.84
CA SER A 122 2.91 6.23 13.19
C SER A 122 1.42 5.94 13.22
N CYS A 123 0.69 6.69 14.04
CA CYS A 123 -0.77 6.65 14.05
C CYS A 123 -1.30 7.46 12.87
N ARG A 124 -1.98 6.81 11.93
CA ARG A 124 -2.58 7.48 10.77
C ARG A 124 -4.09 7.33 10.80
N LYS A 125 -4.80 8.41 10.47
CA LYS A 125 -6.25 8.37 10.29
C LYS A 125 -6.55 7.84 8.90
N THR A 126 -7.33 6.78 8.80
CA THR A 126 -7.79 6.23 7.52
C THR A 126 -8.80 7.20 6.90
N PRO A 127 -8.63 7.61 5.65
CA PRO A 127 -9.53 8.56 5.02
C PRO A 127 -10.93 7.97 4.82
N LYS A 128 -11.97 8.81 4.85
CA LYS A 128 -13.37 8.37 4.74
C LYS A 128 -13.71 7.86 3.34
N ARG A 129 -13.00 8.32 2.32
CA ARG A 129 -13.15 7.93 0.92
C ARG A 129 -11.86 7.28 0.45
N CYS A 130 -11.95 6.42 -0.56
CA CYS A 130 -10.77 5.84 -1.18
C CYS A 130 -9.93 6.94 -1.84
N GLU A 131 -8.70 7.09 -1.38
CA GLU A 131 -7.72 8.02 -1.91
C GLU A 131 -6.30 7.48 -1.76
N ARG A 132 -5.38 8.10 -2.50
CA ARG A 132 -3.94 7.82 -2.37
C ARG A 132 -3.39 8.60 -1.18
N ILE A 133 -2.75 7.89 -0.25
CA ILE A 133 -1.97 8.47 0.83
C ILE A 133 -0.47 8.29 0.58
N PRO A 134 0.40 9.19 1.07
CA PRO A 134 1.85 9.04 0.95
C PRO A 134 2.37 7.85 1.76
N LYS A 135 3.28 7.08 1.17
CA LYS A 135 4.03 6.00 1.83
C LYS A 135 5.49 6.09 1.41
N MET A 136 6.33 6.54 2.34
CA MET A 136 7.76 6.76 2.06
C MET A 136 8.51 5.43 2.15
N LYS A 137 9.29 5.16 1.11
CA LYS A 137 10.15 3.98 1.01
C LYS A 137 11.58 4.40 0.70
N ARG A 138 12.53 4.01 1.55
CA ARG A 138 13.96 4.28 1.40
C ARG A 138 14.63 3.11 0.68
N PHE A 139 15.37 3.42 -0.37
CA PHE A 139 16.13 2.46 -1.17
C PHE A 139 17.62 2.66 -0.90
N PHE A 140 18.39 1.56 -0.93
CA PHE A 140 19.85 1.57 -0.77
C PHE A 140 20.32 2.29 0.51
N ALA A 141 19.62 2.04 1.62
CA ALA A 141 19.90 2.68 2.91
C ALA A 141 21.37 2.51 3.33
N GLY A 142 22.01 3.58 3.80
CA GLY A 142 23.40 3.56 4.25
C GLY A 142 24.45 3.59 3.12
N THR A 143 24.04 3.86 1.88
CA THR A 143 24.96 3.99 0.73
C THR A 143 24.90 5.39 0.11
N GLY A 144 25.88 5.75 -0.73
CA GLY A 144 25.84 7.00 -1.51
C GLY A 144 24.70 7.06 -2.54
N PHE A 145 23.97 5.97 -2.74
CA PHE A 145 22.80 5.87 -3.63
C PHE A 145 21.47 5.90 -2.86
N GLU A 146 21.50 6.24 -1.56
CA GLU A 146 20.29 6.29 -0.75
C GLU A 146 19.25 7.24 -1.34
N ALA A 147 18.04 6.73 -1.57
CA ALA A 147 16.94 7.51 -2.13
C ALA A 147 15.64 7.20 -1.41
N THR A 148 14.91 8.22 -0.98
CA THR A 148 13.57 8.07 -0.40
C THR A 148 12.51 8.45 -1.43
N VAL A 149 11.60 7.52 -1.72
CA VAL A 149 10.55 7.70 -2.73
C VAL A 149 9.18 7.50 -2.09
N ASP A 150 8.24 8.40 -2.36
CA ASP A 150 6.83 8.20 -2.04
C ASP A 150 6.21 7.18 -3.03
N VAL A 151 6.18 5.91 -2.64
CA VAL A 151 5.55 4.85 -3.45
C VAL A 151 4.02 4.92 -3.42
N GLY A 152 3.46 5.63 -2.44
CA GLY A 152 2.03 5.76 -2.22
C GLY A 152 1.37 4.49 -1.71
N GLN A 153 0.18 4.65 -1.14
CA GLN A 153 -0.70 3.57 -0.71
C GLN A 153 -2.15 3.99 -0.96
N CYS A 154 -2.99 3.05 -1.38
CA CYS A 154 -4.43 3.28 -1.44
C CYS A 154 -5.05 2.99 -0.08
N ALA A 155 -5.75 3.96 0.49
CA ALA A 155 -6.42 3.83 1.77
C ALA A 155 -7.80 4.46 1.73
N GLY A 156 -8.66 4.02 2.65
CA GLY A 156 -9.97 4.60 2.86
C GLY A 156 -11.13 3.71 2.45
N GLY A 157 -12.33 4.20 2.77
CA GLY A 157 -13.56 3.45 2.60
C GLY A 157 -14.15 3.57 1.19
N CYS A 158 -14.65 2.44 0.68
CA CYS A 158 -15.54 2.41 -0.47
C CYS A 158 -16.98 2.34 0.03
N ARG A 159 -17.71 3.47 -0.08
CA ARG A 159 -19.12 3.52 0.33
C ARG A 159 -19.90 2.48 -0.48
N LYS A 160 -20.62 1.60 0.22
CA LYS A 160 -21.34 0.36 -0.20
C LYS A 160 -20.57 -0.92 0.13
N GLU A 161 -20.68 -1.37 1.38
CA GLU A 161 -20.20 -2.69 1.86
C GLU A 161 -20.72 -3.85 0.99
N LYS A 162 -21.91 -3.71 0.39
CA LYS A 162 -22.50 -4.70 -0.51
C LYS A 162 -21.88 -4.76 -1.92
N SER A 163 -20.91 -3.91 -2.24
CA SER A 163 -20.36 -3.82 -3.61
C SER A 163 -19.16 -4.73 -3.86
N GLY A 164 -18.57 -5.34 -2.82
CA GLY A 164 -17.35 -6.15 -2.97
C GLY A 164 -16.14 -5.36 -3.50
N LYS A 165 -16.16 -4.02 -3.40
CA LYS A 165 -15.11 -3.13 -3.92
C LYS A 165 -14.14 -2.73 -2.81
N GLY A 166 -12.85 -2.79 -3.12
CA GLY A 166 -11.77 -2.29 -2.27
C GLY A 166 -11.15 -1.01 -2.83
N CYS A 167 -10.45 -0.26 -1.98
CA CYS A 167 -9.65 0.88 -2.42
C CYS A 167 -8.36 0.37 -3.08
N ARG A 168 -8.21 0.56 -4.39
CA ARG A 168 -7.13 -0.04 -5.19
C ARG A 168 -6.49 0.97 -6.13
N PRO A 169 -5.22 0.77 -6.54
CA PRO A 169 -4.52 1.70 -7.42
C PRO A 169 -5.07 1.61 -8.84
N THR A 170 -5.62 2.68 -9.38
CA THR A 170 -6.11 2.75 -10.76
C THR A 170 -5.04 3.21 -11.74
N ARG A 171 -4.05 3.97 -11.27
CA ARG A 171 -2.95 4.46 -12.08
C ARG A 171 -1.64 4.33 -11.34
N THR A 172 -0.63 3.85 -12.06
CA THR A 172 0.75 3.80 -11.58
C THR A 172 1.63 4.70 -12.44
N ALA A 173 2.70 5.18 -11.84
CA ALA A 173 3.76 5.94 -12.48
C ALA A 173 5.10 5.26 -12.17
N SER A 174 6.11 5.62 -12.94
CA SER A 174 7.47 5.10 -12.79
C SER A 174 8.39 6.26 -12.44
N ARG A 175 9.26 6.06 -11.46
CA ARG A 175 10.25 7.04 -11.00
C ARG A 175 11.65 6.43 -11.09
N PRO A 176 12.55 6.96 -11.93
CA PRO A 176 13.92 6.51 -11.95
C PRO A 176 14.66 6.98 -10.69
N ILE A 177 15.48 6.12 -10.11
CA ILE A 177 16.42 6.46 -9.04
C ILE A 177 17.80 5.88 -9.38
N LEU A 178 18.86 6.53 -8.90
CA LEU A 178 20.22 6.01 -9.03
C LEU A 178 20.40 4.85 -8.06
N GLY A 179 20.98 3.76 -8.54
CA GLY A 179 21.40 2.63 -7.75
C GLY A 179 22.87 2.28 -7.99
N PRO A 180 23.42 1.36 -7.18
CA PRO A 180 24.82 0.95 -7.30
C PRO A 180 25.15 0.30 -8.66
N ASN A 181 24.15 -0.33 -9.30
CA ASN A 181 24.28 -0.97 -10.60
C ASN A 181 23.68 -0.14 -11.74
N GLY A 182 23.58 1.18 -11.56
CA GLY A 182 22.95 2.09 -12.51
C GLY A 182 21.53 2.49 -12.13
N MET A 183 20.83 3.11 -13.08
CA MET A 183 19.49 3.65 -12.84
C MET A 183 18.46 2.52 -12.74
N ILE A 184 17.67 2.52 -11.67
CA ILE A 184 16.56 1.60 -11.49
C ILE A 184 15.22 2.34 -11.55
N THR A 185 14.16 1.65 -11.96
CA THR A 185 12.81 2.22 -12.03
C THR A 185 11.94 1.73 -10.88
N VAL A 186 11.45 2.67 -10.06
CA VAL A 186 10.52 2.40 -8.97
C VAL A 186 9.09 2.71 -9.41
N HIS A 187 8.19 1.75 -9.24
CA HIS A 187 6.77 1.96 -9.50
C HIS A 187 6.10 2.65 -8.30
N THR A 188 5.39 3.74 -8.57
CA THR A 188 4.66 4.53 -7.58
C THR A 188 3.17 4.55 -7.92
N ILE A 189 2.30 4.52 -6.92
CA ILE A 189 0.86 4.72 -7.11
C ILE A 189 0.61 6.20 -7.40
N ALA A 190 -0.13 6.50 -8.46
CA ALA A 190 -0.52 7.87 -8.81
C ALA A 190 -1.96 8.18 -8.40
N GLU A 191 -2.88 7.23 -8.61
CA GLU A 191 -4.30 7.41 -8.34
C GLU A 191 -4.90 6.13 -7.74
N CYS A 192 -5.90 6.30 -6.87
CA CYS A 192 -6.63 5.22 -6.22
C CYS A 192 -8.13 5.42 -6.43
N ASN A 193 -8.87 4.32 -6.60
CA ASN A 193 -10.33 4.36 -6.67
C ASN A 193 -10.94 3.05 -6.17
N CYS A 194 -12.25 3.05 -5.97
CA CYS A 194 -13.01 1.89 -5.55
C CYS A 194 -13.21 0.91 -6.71
N GLN A 195 -12.49 -0.20 -6.64
CA GLN A 195 -12.46 -1.20 -7.69
C GLN A 195 -12.85 -2.59 -7.16
N PRO A 196 -13.50 -3.43 -7.97
CA PRO A 196 -13.75 -4.84 -7.65
C PRO A 196 -12.42 -5.62 -7.55
N THR A 197 -12.50 -6.92 -7.26
CA THR A 197 -11.32 -7.80 -7.14
C THR A 197 -10.53 -7.90 -8.45
N CYS A 198 -11.21 -8.03 -9.59
CA CYS A 198 -10.66 -7.97 -10.94
C CYS A 198 -11.10 -6.68 -11.65
N TYR A 199 -10.15 -5.82 -12.03
CA TYR A 199 -10.44 -4.51 -12.58
C TYR A 199 -9.43 -4.08 -13.63
N ARG A 200 -9.81 -3.06 -14.42
CA ARG A 200 -8.93 -2.41 -15.37
C ARG A 200 -8.09 -1.35 -14.66
N GLN A 201 -6.78 -1.45 -14.77
CA GLN A 201 -5.82 -0.42 -14.37
C GLN A 201 -5.32 0.34 -15.61
N HIS A 202 -5.08 1.64 -15.47
CA HIS A 202 -4.45 2.45 -16.53
C HIS A 202 -3.04 1.94 -16.82
N PHE A 203 -2.72 1.79 -18.10
CA PHE A 203 -1.41 1.37 -18.57
C PHE A 203 -1.14 2.06 -19.90
N ASN A 204 -0.15 2.96 -19.89
CA ASN A 204 0.16 3.81 -21.02
C ASN A 204 1.28 3.20 -21.85
N VAL A 205 1.10 3.18 -23.16
CA VAL A 205 2.13 2.82 -24.15
C VAL A 205 2.41 4.05 -25.00
N ALA A 206 3.68 4.35 -25.21
CA ALA A 206 4.11 5.40 -26.12
C ALA A 206 4.32 4.80 -27.51
N VAL A 207 3.60 5.33 -28.50
CA VAL A 207 3.76 4.96 -29.91
C VAL A 207 4.23 6.17 -30.71
N THR A 208 4.87 5.92 -31.85
CA THR A 208 5.29 7.00 -32.76
C THR A 208 4.28 7.09 -33.89
N GLU A 209 3.56 8.21 -33.96
CA GLU A 209 2.55 8.48 -34.98
C GLU A 209 3.09 9.46 -36.02
N ARG A 210 2.82 9.17 -37.30
CA ARG A 210 3.02 10.12 -38.40
C ARG A 210 1.85 11.10 -38.42
N ALA A 211 2.15 12.38 -38.26
CA ALA A 211 1.18 13.47 -38.30
C ALA A 211 1.49 14.40 -39.48
N GLU A 212 0.50 14.61 -40.35
CA GLU A 212 0.61 15.52 -41.48
C GLU A 212 0.28 16.95 -41.05
N ASN A 213 1.13 17.90 -41.44
CA ASN A 213 0.84 19.31 -41.28
C ASN A 213 -0.09 19.76 -42.41
N LYS A 214 -1.35 20.02 -42.08
CA LYS A 214 -2.39 20.46 -43.05
C LYS A 214 -2.03 21.74 -43.81
N SER A 215 -1.12 22.56 -43.29
CA SER A 215 -0.74 23.84 -43.90
C SER A 215 0.42 23.70 -44.89
N THR A 216 1.35 22.77 -44.67
CA THR A 216 2.56 22.61 -45.49
C THR A 216 2.61 21.30 -46.27
N GLY A 217 1.72 20.34 -45.99
CA GLY A 217 1.76 18.98 -46.54
C GLY A 217 2.93 18.14 -46.00
N GLU A 218 3.70 18.67 -45.05
CA GLU A 218 4.89 18.01 -44.51
C GLU A 218 4.51 17.01 -43.40
N TYR A 219 5.17 15.85 -43.41
CA TYR A 219 4.99 14.83 -42.38
C TYR A 219 5.94 15.04 -41.21
N THR A 220 5.38 15.04 -40.00
CA THR A 220 6.13 15.07 -38.74
C THR A 220 5.89 13.80 -37.94
N PHE A 221 6.88 13.36 -37.16
CA PHE A 221 6.70 12.25 -36.23
C PHE A 221 6.46 12.78 -34.83
N ARG A 222 5.39 12.29 -34.18
CA ARG A 222 5.01 12.70 -32.83
C ARG A 222 4.87 11.48 -31.95
N THR A 223 5.34 11.57 -30.70
CA THR A 223 5.08 10.54 -29.71
C THR A 223 3.67 10.69 -29.18
N LYS A 224 2.82 9.69 -29.42
CA LYS A 224 1.45 9.61 -28.92
C LYS A 224 1.42 8.62 -27.76
N VAL A 225 0.90 9.06 -26.62
CA VAL A 225 0.72 8.20 -25.45
C VAL A 225 -0.71 7.68 -25.43
N ILE A 226 -0.86 6.36 -25.44
CA ILE A 226 -2.16 5.67 -25.49
C ILE A 226 -2.35 4.86 -24.21
N ASP A 227 -3.44 5.09 -23.49
CA ASP A 227 -3.84 4.23 -22.37
C ASP A 227 -4.52 2.96 -22.89
N VAL A 228 -3.74 1.91 -23.07
CA VAL A 228 -4.23 0.59 -23.47
C VAL A 228 -4.90 -0.13 -22.28
N GLY A 229 -4.45 0.17 -21.06
CA GLY A 229 -4.92 -0.47 -19.84
C GLY A 229 -4.39 -1.90 -19.66
N ARG A 230 -4.59 -2.44 -18.47
CA ARG A 230 -4.28 -3.84 -18.12
C ARG A 230 -5.29 -4.38 -17.12
N CYS A 231 -5.57 -5.67 -17.16
CA CYS A 231 -6.40 -6.33 -16.15
C CYS A 231 -5.54 -6.75 -14.96
N VAL A 232 -5.96 -6.34 -13.76
CA VAL A 232 -5.25 -6.62 -12.52
C VAL A 232 -6.26 -7.10 -11.50
N GLY A 233 -5.87 -8.13 -10.74
CA GLY A 233 -6.70 -8.63 -9.67
C GLY A 233 -6.66 -10.12 -9.53
N THR A 234 -7.54 -10.60 -8.66
CA THR A 234 -7.76 -12.01 -8.42
C THR A 234 -9.24 -12.33 -8.63
N CYS A 235 -9.49 -13.56 -9.05
CA CYS A 235 -10.82 -14.11 -9.23
C CYS A 235 -11.01 -15.25 -8.25
N GLY A 236 -12.19 -15.31 -7.63
CA GLY A 236 -12.61 -16.50 -6.91
C GLY A 236 -13.11 -17.56 -7.89
N PRO A 237 -13.34 -18.80 -7.42
CA PRO A 237 -13.99 -19.82 -8.22
C PRO A 237 -15.34 -19.29 -8.71
N ILE A 238 -15.63 -19.49 -9.99
CA ILE A 238 -16.95 -19.20 -10.54
C ILE A 238 -17.78 -20.47 -10.38
N GLU A 239 -18.84 -20.37 -9.58
CA GLU A 239 -19.82 -21.45 -9.46
C GLU A 239 -20.74 -21.44 -10.68
N ARG A 240 -20.57 -22.42 -11.57
CA ARG A 240 -21.50 -22.66 -12.67
C ARG A 240 -22.60 -23.60 -12.19
N CYS A 241 -23.81 -23.08 -12.04
CA CYS A 241 -24.95 -23.91 -11.64
C CYS A 241 -25.32 -24.92 -12.72
N VAL A 242 -25.21 -26.21 -12.39
CA VAL A 242 -25.60 -27.33 -13.27
C VAL A 242 -27.06 -27.67 -13.06
N VAL A 243 -27.51 -27.74 -11.80
CA VAL A 243 -28.88 -28.14 -11.46
C VAL A 243 -29.54 -27.05 -10.62
N ARG A 244 -30.67 -26.51 -11.09
CA ARG A 244 -31.49 -25.55 -10.35
C ARG A 244 -32.71 -26.23 -9.77
N SER A 245 -33.10 -25.78 -8.57
CA SER A 245 -34.32 -26.22 -7.91
C SER A 245 -35.55 -25.73 -8.66
N ASN A 246 -36.55 -26.58 -8.73
CA ASN A 246 -37.85 -26.32 -9.34
C ASN A 246 -38.70 -25.38 -8.46
N LYS A 247 -38.32 -25.20 -7.18
CA LYS A 247 -38.99 -24.28 -6.25
C LYS A 247 -38.36 -22.90 -6.38
N ARG A 248 -39.15 -21.91 -6.83
CA ARG A 248 -38.74 -20.50 -6.80
C ARG A 248 -38.71 -20.01 -5.36
N ASN A 249 -37.68 -19.25 -5.02
CA ASN A 249 -37.65 -18.52 -3.77
C ASN A 249 -38.68 -17.38 -3.85
N GLN A 250 -39.63 -17.39 -2.91
CA GLN A 250 -40.73 -16.42 -2.88
C GLN A 250 -40.28 -14.98 -2.62
N HIS A 251 -39.06 -14.78 -2.08
CA HIS A 251 -38.50 -13.45 -1.79
C HIS A 251 -37.63 -12.89 -2.92
N THR A 252 -36.92 -13.72 -3.67
CA THR A 252 -35.99 -13.25 -4.72
C THR A 252 -36.44 -13.60 -6.14
N GLY A 253 -37.48 -14.43 -6.30
CA GLY A 253 -37.93 -14.93 -7.60
C GLY A 253 -36.99 -15.95 -8.26
N ASP A 254 -35.81 -16.16 -7.67
CA ASP A 254 -34.74 -17.00 -8.21
C ASP A 254 -34.84 -18.46 -7.75
N THR A 255 -34.34 -19.36 -8.59
CA THR A 255 -34.28 -20.80 -8.28
C THR A 255 -32.97 -21.13 -7.59
N LYS A 256 -33.04 -21.83 -6.45
CA LYS A 256 -31.84 -22.21 -5.68
C LYS A 256 -30.98 -23.17 -6.51
N CYS A 257 -29.68 -22.92 -6.64
CA CYS A 257 -28.77 -23.89 -7.24
C CYS A 257 -28.61 -25.09 -6.29
N LEU A 258 -28.85 -26.30 -6.80
CA LEU A 258 -28.71 -27.56 -6.06
C LEU A 258 -27.33 -28.21 -6.29
N MET A 259 -26.70 -27.92 -7.42
CA MET A 259 -25.37 -28.43 -7.77
C MET A 259 -24.64 -27.41 -8.63
N SER A 260 -23.46 -26.99 -8.20
CA SER A 260 -22.53 -26.14 -8.96
C SER A 260 -21.27 -26.93 -9.31
N LEU A 261 -20.71 -26.63 -10.48
CA LEU A 261 -19.33 -26.97 -10.82
C LEU A 261 -18.49 -25.73 -10.54
N GLU A 262 -17.45 -25.89 -9.74
CA GLU A 262 -16.43 -24.86 -9.57
C GLU A 262 -15.44 -24.97 -10.72
N THR A 263 -15.32 -23.93 -11.53
CA THR A 263 -14.17 -23.79 -12.42
C THR A 263 -13.00 -23.26 -11.60
N ALA A 264 -11.95 -24.06 -11.44
CA ALA A 264 -10.79 -23.71 -10.63
C ALA A 264 -9.86 -22.69 -11.30
N ASP A 265 -9.79 -22.67 -12.63
CA ASP A 265 -8.80 -21.88 -13.38
C ASP A 265 -9.36 -20.55 -13.89
N VAL A 266 -9.89 -19.73 -12.97
CA VAL A 266 -10.46 -18.43 -13.34
C VAL A 266 -9.40 -17.34 -13.18
N THR A 267 -9.18 -16.58 -14.25
CA THR A 267 -8.19 -15.48 -14.26
C THR A 267 -8.83 -14.14 -14.54
N CYS A 268 -8.17 -13.06 -14.12
CA CYS A 268 -8.63 -11.70 -14.40
C CYS A 268 -8.17 -11.28 -15.80
N ALA A 269 -9.07 -11.33 -16.77
CA ALA A 269 -8.76 -11.10 -18.18
C ALA A 269 -9.63 -10.01 -18.82
N PRO A 270 -9.22 -9.48 -19.99
CA PRO A 270 -10.03 -8.53 -20.76
C PRO A 270 -11.32 -9.17 -21.25
N THR A 271 -12.46 -8.57 -20.92
CA THR A 271 -13.79 -9.01 -21.41
C THR A 271 -14.32 -8.12 -22.53
N ARG A 272 -13.76 -6.91 -22.67
CA ARG A 272 -14.07 -6.00 -23.77
C ARG A 272 -12.81 -5.24 -24.18
N VAL A 273 -12.47 -5.32 -25.45
CA VAL A 273 -11.33 -4.64 -26.08
C VAL A 273 -11.86 -3.80 -27.25
N ASN A 274 -11.28 -2.63 -27.45
CA ASN A 274 -11.48 -1.80 -28.64
C ASN A 274 -10.13 -1.61 -29.32
N ASP A 275 -10.10 -1.49 -30.64
CA ASP A 275 -8.87 -1.18 -31.35
C ASP A 275 -8.73 0.32 -31.58
N ILE A 276 -7.55 0.85 -31.26
CA ILE A 276 -7.15 2.21 -31.60
C ILE A 276 -6.24 2.14 -32.82
N THR A 277 -6.60 2.88 -33.87
CA THR A 277 -5.79 3.00 -35.07
C THR A 277 -4.93 4.27 -35.04
N TYR A 278 -3.73 4.18 -35.61
CA TYR A 278 -2.86 5.32 -35.88
C TYR A 278 -1.99 5.03 -37.10
N VAL A 279 -1.40 6.07 -37.68
CA VAL A 279 -0.46 5.90 -38.80
C VAL A 279 0.93 5.76 -38.25
N GLY A 280 1.55 4.60 -38.46
CA GLY A 280 2.88 4.26 -37.97
C GLY A 280 4.00 5.01 -38.71
N ARG A 281 5.25 4.71 -38.34
CA ARG A 281 6.41 5.35 -38.97
C ARG A 281 6.56 4.98 -40.44
N SER A 282 6.20 3.75 -40.82
CA SER A 282 6.18 3.25 -42.20
C SER A 282 5.12 3.94 -43.06
N GLY A 283 4.08 4.52 -42.45
CA GLY A 283 2.92 5.08 -43.16
C GLY A 283 1.76 4.11 -43.25
N GLU A 284 1.93 2.90 -42.75
CA GLU A 284 0.86 1.92 -42.62
C GLU A 284 -0.02 2.26 -41.42
N VAL A 285 -1.29 1.85 -41.51
CA VAL A 285 -2.21 1.95 -40.38
C VAL A 285 -1.88 0.84 -39.40
N GLU A 286 -1.42 1.21 -38.21
CA GLU A 286 -1.15 0.32 -37.10
C GLU A 286 -2.33 0.33 -36.12
N HIS A 287 -2.50 -0.78 -35.40
CA HIS A 287 -3.59 -1.00 -34.47
C HIS A 287 -3.05 -1.37 -33.09
N VAL A 288 -3.63 -0.79 -32.04
CA VAL A 288 -3.31 -1.12 -30.66
C VAL A 288 -4.59 -1.46 -29.90
N ALA A 289 -4.60 -2.64 -29.29
CA ALA A 289 -5.70 -3.13 -28.48
C ALA A 289 -5.82 -2.33 -27.16
N GLN A 290 -6.97 -1.68 -26.98
CA GLN A 290 -7.33 -0.98 -25.76
C GLN A 290 -8.36 -1.79 -24.98
N ILE A 291 -7.94 -2.27 -23.80
CA ILE A 291 -8.82 -2.93 -22.86
C ILE A 291 -9.83 -1.89 -22.35
N ARG A 292 -11.13 -2.19 -22.40
CA ARG A 292 -12.21 -1.35 -21.86
C ARG A 292 -12.82 -1.91 -20.60
N ARG A 293 -12.92 -3.24 -20.50
CA ARG A 293 -13.45 -3.93 -19.32
C ARG A 293 -12.64 -5.18 -19.03
N CYS A 294 -12.50 -5.47 -17.74
CA CYS A 294 -11.92 -6.70 -17.22
C CYS A 294 -12.99 -7.48 -16.48
N GLY A 295 -12.81 -8.79 -16.42
CA GLY A 295 -13.69 -9.70 -15.70
C GLY A 295 -12.99 -11.00 -15.39
N CYS A 296 -13.67 -11.82 -14.61
CA CYS A 296 -13.21 -13.16 -14.29
C CYS A 296 -13.70 -14.10 -15.40
N THR A 297 -12.74 -14.77 -16.06
CA THR A 297 -12.96 -15.69 -17.18
C THR A 297 -12.26 -17.01 -16.93
#